data_AF-A0A317VLM7-F1
#
_entry.id   AF-A0A317VLM7-F1
#
_cell.length_a   1.000
_cell.length_b   1.000
_cell.length_c   1.000
_cell.angle_alpha   90.00
_cell.angle_beta   90.00
_cell.angle_gamma   90.00
#
_symmetry.space_group_name_H-M   'P 1'
#
loop_
_entity.id
_entity.type
_entity.pdbx_description
1 polymer ?
#
loop_
_entity_poly.entity_id
_entity_poly.type
_entity_poly.pdbx_seq_one_letter_code
_entity_poly.pdbx_strand_id
1 'polypeptide(L)'
;MSSVCHGMHDGVIQNIQADLACGVTNSTHPYVTCCVNGDYCLSNSICVNTNAKKGDYYYAADCTDETLEDAACGTRCGGRLNAEIVYTSDGYWACCENDSGTVNCSNPSKEIWAAPAPSKLATIQYLPPTASGTPTYAVATSASTSSTSTSSSSSTSPATSTSSSSSGSSIGAGAAAGIGVGSAAGVVIVAAIIALLFFRRRNTSNVLAQGPAGYNGLEETWSQKQPAEVHPVYELDRSAQHAELDGLPRS
;
A
#
# COMPACT_ATOMS: atom_id res chain seq x y z
N MET A 1 -2.69 -22.93 4.84
CA MET A 1 -2.65 -22.19 3.56
C MET A 1 -1.30 -21.53 3.51
N SER A 2 -0.50 -21.77 2.46
CA SER A 2 0.71 -20.99 2.25
C SER A 2 0.27 -19.61 1.80
N SER A 3 0.51 -18.57 2.60
CA SER A 3 0.19 -17.19 2.27
C SER A 3 1.21 -16.70 1.25
N VAL A 4 0.85 -16.72 -0.02
CA VAL A 4 1.67 -16.15 -1.10
C VAL A 4 1.75 -14.63 -0.86
N CYS A 5 2.93 -14.05 -1.03
CA CYS A 5 3.16 -12.62 -0.87
C CYS A 5 3.17 -11.92 -2.22
N HIS A 6 2.59 -10.74 -2.26
CA HIS A 6 2.39 -9.91 -3.44
C HIS A 6 2.94 -8.51 -3.18
N GLY A 7 3.69 -7.98 -4.13
CA GLY A 7 4.29 -6.66 -4.10
C GLY A 7 4.04 -5.89 -5.39
N MET A 8 4.04 -4.56 -5.34
CA MET A 8 3.80 -3.69 -6.50
C MET A 8 5.09 -3.04 -7.00
N HIS A 9 5.58 -3.51 -8.16
CA HIS A 9 6.78 -2.99 -8.82
C HIS A 9 6.44 -2.43 -10.20
N ASP A 10 6.86 -1.20 -10.46
CA ASP A 10 6.59 -0.48 -11.72
C ASP A 10 5.11 -0.51 -12.16
N GLY A 11 4.19 -0.38 -11.20
CA GLY A 11 2.75 -0.39 -11.46
C GLY A 11 2.13 -1.79 -11.63
N VAL A 12 2.91 -2.86 -11.50
CA VAL A 12 2.47 -4.25 -11.68
C VAL A 12 2.55 -5.01 -10.36
N ILE A 13 1.48 -5.72 -10.00
CA ILE A 13 1.46 -6.64 -8.87
C ILE A 13 2.12 -7.95 -9.27
N GLN A 14 3.10 -8.41 -8.48
CA GLN A 14 3.86 -9.61 -8.73
C GLN A 14 3.92 -10.48 -7.48
N ASN A 15 4.07 -11.79 -7.66
CA ASN A 15 4.32 -12.72 -6.56
C ASN A 15 5.81 -12.63 -6.15
N ILE A 16 6.04 -12.38 -4.86
CA ILE A 16 7.37 -12.16 -4.29
C ILE A 16 7.76 -13.38 -3.46
N GLN A 17 8.56 -14.27 -4.06
CA GLN A 17 8.98 -15.54 -3.45
C GLN A 17 10.01 -15.38 -2.32
N ALA A 18 10.67 -14.22 -2.26
CA ALA A 18 11.60 -13.89 -1.18
C ALA A 18 10.86 -13.49 0.11
N ASP A 19 9.55 -13.20 0.01
CA ASP A 19 8.79 -12.63 1.09
C ASP A 19 8.04 -13.69 1.90
N LEU A 20 7.92 -13.43 3.20
CA LEU A 20 7.20 -14.26 4.14
C LEU A 20 6.15 -13.43 4.88
N ALA A 21 5.00 -14.05 5.11
CA ALA A 21 3.88 -13.44 5.79
C ALA A 21 4.19 -13.06 7.24
N CYS A 22 3.91 -11.81 7.57
CA CYS A 22 4.08 -11.17 8.88
C CYS A 22 2.92 -11.48 9.83
N GLY A 23 2.69 -12.76 10.12
CA GLY A 23 1.66 -13.20 11.06
C GLY A 23 0.87 -14.41 10.57
N VAL A 24 -0.24 -14.66 11.25
CA VAL A 24 -1.16 -15.74 10.92
C VAL A 24 -2.48 -15.17 10.43
N THR A 25 -2.98 -15.71 9.32
CA THR A 25 -4.27 -15.32 8.76
C THR A 25 -5.40 -16.12 9.42
N ASN A 26 -6.59 -15.52 9.48
CA ASN A 26 -7.82 -16.15 9.96
C ASN A 26 -9.01 -15.58 9.17
N SER A 27 -10.21 -16.14 9.33
CA SER A 27 -11.44 -15.67 8.70
C SER A 27 -11.76 -14.19 8.94
N THR A 28 -11.30 -13.59 10.04
CA THR A 28 -11.52 -12.15 10.33
C THR A 28 -10.37 -11.26 9.86
N HIS A 29 -9.17 -11.83 9.71
CA HIS A 29 -7.97 -11.14 9.21
C HIS A 29 -7.33 -12.05 8.15
N PRO A 30 -7.95 -12.13 6.96
CA PRO A 30 -7.54 -13.10 5.93
C PRO A 30 -6.21 -12.73 5.28
N TYR A 31 -5.79 -11.47 5.40
CA TYR A 31 -4.55 -10.96 4.85
C TYR A 31 -3.65 -10.36 5.92
N VAL A 32 -2.35 -10.49 5.71
CA VAL A 32 -1.29 -9.91 6.53
C VAL A 32 -0.24 -9.30 5.62
N THR A 33 0.59 -8.43 6.19
CA THR A 33 1.75 -7.88 5.48
C THR A 33 2.80 -8.95 5.23
N CYS A 34 3.75 -8.68 4.35
CA CYS A 34 4.88 -9.54 4.04
C CYS A 34 6.18 -8.76 4.08
N CYS A 35 7.25 -9.42 4.51
CA CYS A 35 8.61 -8.87 4.48
C CYS A 35 9.58 -9.92 3.94
N VAL A 36 10.74 -9.47 3.46
CA VAL A 36 11.80 -10.34 2.94
C VAL A 36 12.27 -11.33 4.01
N ASN A 37 12.58 -12.56 3.60
CA ASN A 37 13.15 -13.59 4.46
C ASN A 37 14.42 -13.10 5.18
N GLY A 38 14.42 -13.20 6.51
CA GLY A 38 15.52 -12.76 7.38
C GLY A 38 15.32 -11.37 8.01
N ASP A 39 14.31 -10.62 7.54
CA ASP A 39 13.98 -9.29 8.05
C ASP A 39 12.94 -9.34 9.17
N TYR A 40 12.69 -8.18 9.79
CA TYR A 40 11.72 -8.07 10.87
C TYR A 40 10.47 -7.34 10.39
N CYS A 41 9.32 -7.93 10.70
CA CYS A 41 8.02 -7.31 10.52
C CYS A 41 7.80 -6.31 11.65
N LEU A 42 7.57 -5.04 11.32
CA LEU A 42 7.23 -4.00 12.27
C LEU A 42 5.75 -3.59 12.12
N SER A 43 5.23 -2.92 13.13
CA SER A 43 3.93 -2.25 13.08
C SER A 43 3.84 -1.23 11.94
N ASN A 44 2.62 -0.92 11.47
CA ASN A 44 2.34 0.07 10.41
C ASN A 44 2.78 -0.36 9.00
N SER A 45 2.80 -1.67 8.71
CA SER A 45 3.18 -2.20 7.40
C SER A 45 4.59 -1.77 6.97
N ILE A 46 5.51 -1.82 7.93
CA ILE A 46 6.92 -1.48 7.73
C ILE A 46 7.76 -2.72 8.02
N CYS A 47 8.73 -2.96 7.17
CA CYS A 47 9.75 -3.97 7.37
C CYS A 47 11.08 -3.29 7.70
N VAL A 48 11.95 -4.00 8.41
CA VAL A 48 13.33 -3.56 8.64
C VAL A 48 14.31 -4.67 8.32
N ASN A 49 15.30 -4.34 7.49
CA ASN A 49 16.50 -5.15 7.34
C ASN A 49 17.55 -4.58 8.29
N THR A 50 17.93 -5.37 9.28
CA THR A 50 18.95 -4.94 10.23
C THR A 50 20.34 -5.23 9.71
N ASN A 51 21.21 -4.22 9.64
CA ASN A 51 22.59 -4.41 9.17
C ASN A 51 23.61 -3.77 10.11
N ALA A 52 24.40 -4.60 10.78
CA ALA A 52 25.40 -4.14 11.74
C ALA A 52 26.50 -3.24 11.15
N LYS A 53 26.73 -3.27 9.82
CA LYS A 53 27.79 -2.50 9.16
C LYS A 53 27.30 -1.23 8.45
N LYS A 54 26.09 -1.28 7.91
CA LYS A 54 25.51 -0.18 7.11
C LYS A 54 24.39 0.57 7.81
N GLY A 55 23.98 0.12 8.99
CA GLY A 55 22.77 0.59 9.65
C GLY A 55 21.54 -0.10 9.10
N ASP A 56 20.44 0.02 9.84
CA ASP A 56 19.16 -0.55 9.45
C ASP A 56 18.55 0.28 8.31
N TYR A 57 17.91 -0.39 7.36
CA TYR A 57 17.04 0.28 6.39
C TYR A 57 15.62 -0.26 6.49
N TYR A 58 14.66 0.60 6.16
CA TYR A 58 13.24 0.33 6.28
C TYR A 58 12.61 0.29 4.90
N TYR A 59 11.59 -0.53 4.71
CA TYR A 59 10.82 -0.58 3.48
C TYR A 59 9.33 -0.80 3.77
N ALA A 60 8.49 -0.36 2.83
CA ALA A 60 7.07 -0.65 2.88
C ALA A 60 6.85 -2.15 2.68
N ALA A 61 6.00 -2.73 3.52
CA ALA A 61 5.71 -4.15 3.46
C ALA A 61 4.86 -4.51 2.24
N ASP A 62 5.08 -5.72 1.72
CA ASP A 62 4.21 -6.37 0.76
C ASP A 62 2.97 -6.94 1.47
N CYS A 63 2.12 -7.68 0.76
CA CYS A 63 0.91 -8.24 1.35
C CYS A 63 0.50 -9.59 0.79
N THR A 64 -0.24 -10.37 1.57
CA THR A 64 -0.80 -11.64 1.10
C THR A 64 -2.09 -11.49 0.29
N ASP A 65 -2.61 -10.27 0.16
CA ASP A 65 -3.75 -9.97 -0.70
C ASP A 65 -3.28 -9.82 -2.15
N GLU A 66 -3.88 -10.55 -3.07
CA GLU A 66 -3.50 -10.54 -4.49
C GLU A 66 -3.78 -9.18 -5.15
N THR A 67 -4.73 -8.40 -4.64
CA THR A 67 -5.07 -7.08 -5.21
C THR A 67 -4.38 -5.92 -4.50
N LEU A 68 -3.76 -6.16 -3.34
CA LEU A 68 -3.18 -5.12 -2.47
C LEU A 68 -4.18 -4.03 -2.07
N GLU A 69 -5.46 -4.36 -1.98
CA GLU A 69 -6.54 -3.41 -1.66
C GLU A 69 -6.99 -3.55 -0.20
N ASP A 70 -6.69 -4.67 0.45
CA ASP A 70 -7.02 -4.85 1.86
C ASP A 70 -6.30 -3.83 2.76
N ALA A 71 -7.02 -3.36 3.78
CA ALA A 71 -6.50 -2.37 4.71
C ALA A 71 -5.24 -2.83 5.45
N ALA A 72 -5.02 -4.15 5.61
CA ALA A 72 -3.80 -4.71 6.20
C ALA A 72 -2.56 -4.45 5.33
N CYS A 73 -2.71 -4.37 4.01
CA CYS A 73 -1.60 -4.31 3.06
C CYS A 73 -0.85 -3.00 3.09
N GLY A 74 -1.50 -1.89 3.49
CA GLY A 74 -0.85 -0.61 3.65
C GLY A 74 -0.02 -0.19 2.43
N THR A 75 -0.54 -0.42 1.22
CA THR A 75 0.18 -0.26 -0.05
C THR A 75 0.75 1.15 -0.19
N ARG A 76 2.07 1.29 0.03
CA ARG A 76 2.86 2.53 -0.12
C ARG A 76 3.95 2.31 -1.14
N CYS A 77 4.43 3.40 -1.73
CA CYS A 77 5.58 3.38 -2.63
C CYS A 77 5.32 2.55 -3.91
N GLY A 78 4.03 2.30 -4.20
CA GLY A 78 3.53 1.33 -5.16
C GLY A 78 3.97 1.64 -6.58
N GLY A 79 4.95 0.88 -7.05
CA GLY A 79 5.54 1.02 -8.39
C GLY A 79 6.99 1.48 -8.41
N ARG A 80 7.60 1.78 -7.28
CA ARG A 80 9.05 2.05 -7.23
C ARG A 80 9.81 0.74 -7.38
N LEU A 81 11.00 0.78 -8.01
CA LEU A 81 11.88 -0.40 -8.12
C LEU A 81 12.26 -0.95 -6.75
N ASN A 82 12.34 -0.07 -5.75
CA ASN A 82 12.60 -0.40 -4.37
C ASN A 82 11.52 0.23 -3.51
N ALA A 83 11.00 -0.53 -2.55
CA ALA A 83 10.02 -0.06 -1.58
C ALA A 83 10.70 0.61 -0.35
N GLU A 84 11.96 1.03 -0.46
CA GLU A 84 12.70 1.65 0.65
C GLU A 84 12.03 2.97 1.09
N ILE A 85 11.97 3.16 2.40
CA ILE A 85 11.30 4.29 3.04
C ILE A 85 12.21 4.94 4.06
N VAL A 86 12.02 6.24 4.28
CA VAL A 86 12.79 7.02 5.23
C VAL A 86 11.88 7.81 6.15
N TYR A 87 12.26 7.90 7.43
CA TYR A 87 11.60 8.78 8.38
C TYR A 87 12.25 10.17 8.30
N THR A 88 11.47 11.17 7.92
CA THR A 88 11.95 12.54 7.70
C THR A 88 12.08 13.30 9.02
N SER A 89 12.87 14.38 9.01
CA SER A 89 12.98 15.30 10.15
C SER A 89 11.66 15.98 10.52
N ASP A 90 10.72 16.04 9.56
CA ASP A 90 9.39 16.65 9.74
C ASP A 90 8.41 15.71 10.45
N GLY A 91 8.82 14.46 10.75
CA GLY A 91 8.05 13.51 11.55
C GLY A 91 7.14 12.58 10.74
N TYR A 92 7.40 12.42 9.45
CA TYR A 92 6.62 11.55 8.55
C TYR A 92 7.50 10.50 7.89
N TRP A 93 6.89 9.41 7.44
CA TRP A 93 7.55 8.47 6.54
C TRP A 93 7.35 8.91 5.09
N ALA A 94 8.33 8.64 4.25
CA ALA A 94 8.31 8.95 2.83
C ALA A 94 8.99 7.84 2.03
N CYS A 95 8.53 7.61 0.80
CA CYS A 95 9.21 6.70 -0.12
C CYS A 95 10.52 7.30 -0.62
N CYS A 96 11.58 6.50 -0.73
CA CYS A 96 12.80 6.92 -1.37
C CYS A 96 12.63 6.99 -2.90
N GLU A 97 13.40 7.87 -3.55
CA GLU A 97 13.39 8.01 -5.01
C GLU A 97 14.45 7.11 -5.63
N ASN A 98 14.18 6.59 -6.84
CA ASN A 98 15.20 5.89 -7.62
C ASN A 98 15.78 6.87 -8.63
N ASP A 99 17.03 7.28 -8.44
CA ASP A 99 17.76 8.05 -9.46
C ASP A 99 18.66 7.07 -10.21
N SER A 100 18.38 6.87 -11.51
CA SER A 100 19.23 6.06 -12.39
C SER A 100 19.46 4.61 -11.89
N GLY A 101 18.47 4.01 -11.23
CA GLY A 101 18.54 2.63 -10.69
C GLY A 101 19.20 2.50 -9.31
N THR A 102 19.59 3.62 -8.68
CA THR A 102 20.09 3.64 -7.30
C THR A 102 19.06 4.30 -6.39
N VAL A 103 18.80 3.69 -5.23
CA VAL A 103 17.91 4.26 -4.22
C VAL A 103 18.55 5.50 -3.59
N ASN A 104 17.79 6.58 -3.52
CA ASN A 104 18.16 7.83 -2.87
C ASN A 104 17.08 8.24 -1.86
N CYS A 105 17.43 8.12 -0.58
CA CYS A 105 16.58 8.55 0.53
C CYS A 105 16.91 9.95 1.05
N SER A 106 17.95 10.61 0.52
CA SER A 106 18.33 11.98 0.90
C SER A 106 17.37 13.03 0.34
N ASN A 107 16.73 12.71 -0.80
CA ASN A 107 15.67 13.52 -1.38
C ASN A 107 14.45 12.60 -1.62
N PRO A 108 13.67 12.29 -0.56
CA PRO A 108 12.54 11.39 -0.68
C PRO A 108 11.41 12.00 -1.49
N SER A 109 10.47 11.14 -1.86
CA SER A 109 9.31 11.50 -2.64
C SER A 109 8.31 12.39 -1.89
N LYS A 110 7.30 12.86 -2.62
CA LYS A 110 6.13 13.55 -2.04
C LYS A 110 5.07 12.59 -1.52
N GLU A 111 5.23 11.28 -1.72
CA GLU A 111 4.34 10.28 -1.13
C GLU A 111 4.75 10.06 0.32
N ILE A 112 3.97 10.65 1.24
CA ILE A 112 4.26 10.69 2.67
C ILE A 112 3.08 10.21 3.50
N TRP A 113 3.35 9.67 4.69
CA TRP A 113 2.33 9.25 5.64
C TRP A 113 2.79 9.39 7.09
N ALA A 114 1.80 9.49 8.00
CA ALA A 114 2.04 9.50 9.43
C ALA A 114 2.11 8.06 9.97
N ALA A 115 3.20 7.75 10.67
CA ALA A 115 3.33 6.57 11.51
C ALA A 115 4.37 6.87 12.61
N PRO A 116 4.47 6.05 13.67
CA PRO A 116 5.48 6.24 14.70
C PRO A 116 6.90 6.30 14.12
N ALA A 117 7.77 7.08 14.77
CA ALA A 117 9.20 7.09 14.47
C ALA A 117 9.81 5.69 14.64
N PRO A 118 10.96 5.38 14.00
CA PRO A 118 11.56 4.04 14.03
C PRO A 118 11.73 3.44 15.43
N SER A 119 12.14 4.25 16.41
CA SER A 119 12.33 3.82 17.81
C SER A 119 11.02 3.51 18.58
N LYS A 120 9.87 3.79 17.96
CA LYS A 120 8.52 3.57 18.50
C LYS A 120 7.73 2.54 17.70
N LEU A 121 8.29 2.00 16.62
CA LEU A 121 7.68 0.88 15.91
C LEU A 121 7.78 -0.36 16.79
N ALA A 122 6.68 -1.09 16.91
CA ALA A 122 6.68 -2.39 17.57
C ALA A 122 7.20 -3.43 16.57
N THR A 123 8.20 -4.21 16.95
CA THR A 123 8.51 -5.45 16.24
C THR A 123 7.39 -6.45 16.50
N ILE A 124 6.87 -7.05 15.44
CA ILE A 124 5.80 -8.05 15.49
C ILE A 124 6.40 -9.44 15.37
N GLN A 125 7.29 -9.61 14.40
CA GLN A 125 7.82 -10.92 14.03
C GLN A 125 9.24 -10.81 13.48
N TYR A 126 10.06 -11.81 13.79
CA TYR A 126 11.37 -12.04 13.22
C TYR A 126 11.25 -13.16 12.19
N LEU A 127 11.51 -12.85 10.92
CA LEU A 127 11.40 -13.83 9.85
C LEU A 127 12.66 -14.69 9.77
N PRO A 128 12.51 -15.98 9.43
CA PRO A 128 13.65 -16.85 9.20
C PRO A 128 14.40 -16.40 7.93
N PRO A 129 15.72 -16.65 7.84
CA PRO A 129 16.51 -16.33 6.65
C PRO A 129 16.17 -17.20 5.43
N THR A 130 15.28 -18.18 5.58
CA THR A 130 14.86 -19.11 4.51
C THR A 130 13.36 -19.32 4.59
N ALA A 131 12.69 -19.46 3.45
CA ALA A 131 11.24 -19.62 3.39
C ALA A 131 10.68 -20.84 4.15
N SER A 132 11.49 -21.88 4.36
CA SER A 132 11.11 -23.07 5.13
C SER A 132 11.33 -22.94 6.64
N GLY A 133 11.91 -21.84 7.11
CA GLY A 133 12.19 -21.66 8.52
C GLY A 133 10.94 -21.34 9.34
N THR A 134 11.06 -21.38 10.66
CA THR A 134 9.97 -21.01 11.57
C THR A 134 10.18 -19.57 12.05
N PRO A 135 9.21 -18.67 11.85
CA PRO A 135 9.32 -17.31 12.36
C PRO A 135 9.14 -17.28 13.88
N THR A 136 9.74 -16.28 14.52
CA THR A 136 9.60 -16.03 15.96
C THR A 136 8.82 -14.75 16.17
N TYR A 137 7.90 -14.73 17.14
CA TYR A 137 7.12 -13.53 17.46
C TYR A 137 7.80 -12.71 18.55
N ALA A 138 7.73 -11.39 18.44
CA ALA A 138 8.15 -10.52 19.51
C ALA A 138 7.16 -10.64 20.68
N VAL A 139 7.67 -10.84 21.89
CA VAL A 139 6.84 -10.86 23.10
C VAL A 139 6.47 -9.42 23.43
N ALA A 140 5.17 -9.13 23.52
CA ALA A 140 4.69 -7.83 23.97
C ALA A 140 5.25 -7.54 25.38
N THR A 141 6.27 -6.69 25.48
CA THR A 141 6.76 -6.23 26.77
C THR A 141 5.83 -5.11 27.20
N SER A 142 4.87 -5.41 28.06
CA SER A 142 4.09 -4.36 28.73
C SER A 142 5.05 -3.52 29.56
N ALA A 143 5.49 -2.38 29.01
CA ALA A 143 6.16 -1.35 29.77
C ALA A 143 5.13 -0.82 30.79
N SER A 144 5.10 -1.43 31.97
CA SER A 144 4.31 -0.94 33.09
C SER A 144 4.93 0.39 33.50
N THR A 145 4.32 1.49 33.10
CA THR A 145 4.58 2.81 33.65
C THR A 145 4.23 2.74 35.14
N SER A 146 5.21 2.40 35.96
CA SER A 146 5.04 2.35 37.41
C SER A 146 4.97 3.79 37.90
N SER A 147 3.76 4.30 38.08
CA SER A 147 3.52 5.46 38.92
C SER A 147 3.88 5.07 40.35
N THR A 148 5.01 5.57 40.83
CA THR A 148 5.49 5.40 42.19
C THR A 148 4.52 6.05 43.17
N SER A 149 3.59 5.26 43.70
CA SER A 149 2.83 5.61 44.91
C SER A 149 3.46 4.91 46.10
N THR A 150 4.23 5.69 46.86
CA THR A 150 4.88 5.28 48.11
C THR A 150 3.83 4.93 49.17
N SER A 151 3.80 3.70 49.65
CA SER A 151 3.18 3.34 50.94
C SER A 151 3.84 2.10 51.52
N SER A 152 4.17 2.22 52.80
CA SER A 152 5.08 1.41 53.59
C SER A 152 4.47 0.11 54.13
N SER A 153 5.28 -0.95 54.07
CA SER A 153 5.51 -2.01 55.09
C SER A 153 4.33 -2.79 55.70
N SER A 154 4.22 -4.09 55.39
CA SER A 154 4.72 -5.22 56.24
C SER A 154 3.90 -6.54 56.16
N SER A 155 4.65 -7.65 56.19
CA SER A 155 4.36 -9.02 56.71
C SER A 155 3.70 -10.14 55.84
N THR A 156 4.57 -11.13 55.54
CA THR A 156 4.42 -12.62 55.67
C THR A 156 3.47 -13.47 54.79
N SER A 157 4.11 -14.45 54.13
CA SER A 157 3.70 -15.54 53.23
C SER A 157 2.72 -16.62 53.80
N PRO A 158 2.47 -17.76 53.10
CA PRO A 158 1.85 -17.98 51.77
C PRO A 158 0.69 -19.01 51.83
N ALA A 159 -0.14 -19.19 50.78
CA ALA A 159 -0.70 -20.49 50.34
C ALA A 159 -1.83 -20.38 49.28
N THR A 160 -1.71 -21.25 48.26
CA THR A 160 -2.76 -22.03 47.56
C THR A 160 -3.76 -21.37 46.60
N SER A 161 -3.61 -21.80 45.33
CA SER A 161 -4.56 -22.10 44.26
C SER A 161 -6.06 -21.78 44.45
N THR A 162 -6.67 -21.12 43.47
CA THR A 162 -7.91 -21.53 42.77
C THR A 162 -8.20 -20.61 41.57
N SER A 163 -8.77 -21.24 40.54
CA SER A 163 -9.16 -20.80 39.21
C SER A 163 -10.16 -19.63 39.11
N SER A 164 -10.25 -19.13 37.87
CA SER A 164 -11.36 -18.40 37.22
C SER A 164 -11.50 -16.89 37.50
N SER A 165 -11.34 -16.08 36.44
CA SER A 165 -12.47 -15.48 35.72
C SER A 165 -12.00 -14.45 34.70
N SER A 166 -12.65 -14.49 33.54
CA SER A 166 -12.57 -13.53 32.44
C SER A 166 -13.00 -12.13 32.90
N SER A 167 -12.12 -11.15 32.71
CA SER A 167 -12.49 -9.73 32.80
C SER A 167 -12.16 -9.06 31.47
N GLY A 168 -13.20 -8.88 30.65
CA GLY A 168 -13.14 -8.13 29.41
C GLY A 168 -12.84 -6.66 29.67
N SER A 169 -11.95 -6.10 28.86
CA SER A 169 -11.62 -4.68 28.84
C SER A 169 -12.83 -3.89 28.32
N SER A 170 -13.65 -3.37 29.23
CA SER A 170 -14.68 -2.39 28.88
C SER A 170 -14.00 -1.10 28.43
N ILE A 171 -14.18 -0.75 27.15
CA ILE A 171 -13.78 0.53 26.58
C ILE A 171 -14.53 1.67 27.29
N GLY A 172 -13.83 2.73 27.65
CA GLY A 172 -14.38 3.86 28.41
C GLY A 172 -15.51 4.56 27.65
N ALA A 173 -16.57 4.92 28.38
CA ALA A 173 -17.77 5.62 27.91
C ALA A 173 -17.53 7.00 27.26
N GLY A 174 -16.26 7.44 27.15
CA GLY A 174 -15.86 8.66 26.43
C GLY A 174 -15.63 8.49 24.92
N ALA A 175 -15.51 7.27 24.39
CA ALA A 175 -15.28 7.03 22.96
C ALA A 175 -16.58 6.85 22.12
N ALA A 176 -17.73 6.64 22.76
CA ALA A 176 -19.00 6.34 22.07
C ALA A 176 -19.86 7.58 21.75
N ALA A 177 -19.41 8.81 22.08
CA ALA A 177 -20.22 10.03 21.92
C ALA A 177 -19.94 10.84 20.64
N GLY A 178 -19.03 10.40 19.75
CA GLY A 178 -18.55 11.21 18.62
C GLY A 178 -19.15 10.89 17.23
N ILE A 179 -19.80 9.75 17.03
CA ILE A 179 -20.29 9.33 15.70
C ILE A 179 -21.81 9.14 15.77
N GLY A 180 -22.55 10.24 15.84
CA GLY A 180 -24.01 10.20 15.91
C GLY A 180 -24.74 11.36 15.24
N VAL A 181 -24.06 12.43 14.82
CA VAL A 181 -24.75 13.63 14.29
C VAL A 181 -23.97 14.22 13.13
N GLY A 182 -24.06 13.60 11.96
CA GLY A 182 -23.46 14.14 10.72
C GLY A 182 -24.08 13.62 9.42
N SER A 183 -24.99 12.64 9.48
CA SER A 183 -25.50 11.95 8.28
C SER A 183 -26.74 12.58 7.64
N ALA A 184 -27.38 13.57 8.28
CA ALA A 184 -28.55 14.23 7.69
C ALA A 184 -28.17 15.41 6.75
N ALA A 185 -27.05 16.08 6.99
CA ALA A 185 -26.63 17.22 6.17
C ALA A 185 -25.85 16.81 4.90
N GLY A 186 -25.11 15.69 4.96
CA GLY A 186 -24.26 15.25 3.84
C GLY A 186 -25.05 14.86 2.59
N VAL A 187 -26.18 14.16 2.76
CA VAL A 187 -26.99 13.69 1.61
C VAL A 187 -27.61 14.86 0.84
N VAL A 188 -28.06 15.90 1.55
CA VAL A 188 -28.66 17.09 0.92
C VAL A 188 -27.63 17.87 0.10
N ILE A 189 -26.41 18.00 0.63
CA ILE A 189 -25.32 18.70 -0.06
C ILE A 189 -24.87 17.92 -1.31
N VAL A 190 -24.71 16.60 -1.20
CA VAL A 190 -24.31 15.75 -2.33
C VAL A 190 -25.39 15.77 -3.43
N ALA A 191 -26.67 15.69 -3.07
CA ALA A 191 -27.77 15.78 -4.03
C ALA A 191 -27.82 17.15 -4.75
N ALA A 192 -27.58 18.25 -4.03
CA ALA A 192 -27.53 19.59 -4.60
C ALA A 192 -26.36 19.76 -5.59
N ILE A 193 -25.18 19.23 -5.27
CA ILE A 193 -24.00 19.29 -6.16
C ILE A 193 -24.25 18.50 -7.45
N ILE A 194 -24.81 17.29 -7.36
CA ILE A 194 -25.12 16.45 -8.52
C ILE A 194 -26.15 17.13 -9.43
N ALA A 195 -27.21 17.73 -8.86
CA ALA A 195 -28.21 18.46 -9.62
C ALA A 195 -27.60 19.66 -10.37
N LEU A 196 -26.74 20.45 -9.69
CA LEU A 196 -26.09 21.63 -10.27
C LEU A 196 -25.20 21.26 -11.47
N LEU A 197 -24.43 20.16 -11.38
CA LEU A 197 -23.60 19.68 -12.49
C LEU A 197 -24.43 19.21 -13.69
N PHE A 198 -25.57 18.55 -13.46
CA PHE A 198 -26.50 18.15 -14.51
C PHE A 198 -27.16 19.35 -15.20
N PHE A 199 -27.57 20.37 -14.45
CA PHE A 199 -28.14 21.60 -15.01
C PHE A 199 -27.09 22.41 -15.80
N ARG A 200 -25.83 22.45 -15.35
CA ARG A 200 -24.74 23.10 -16.10
C ARG A 200 -24.42 22.38 -17.42
N ARG A 201 -24.44 21.04 -17.45
CA ARG A 201 -24.23 20.28 -18.70
C ARG A 201 -25.39 20.42 -19.67
N ARG A 202 -26.62 20.57 -19.18
CA ARG A 202 -27.81 20.70 -20.04
C ARG A 202 -27.95 22.09 -20.66
N ASN A 203 -27.38 23.14 -20.05
CA ASN A 203 -27.47 24.49 -20.62
C ASN A 203 -26.43 24.79 -21.71
N THR A 204 -25.55 23.85 -22.03
CA THR A 204 -24.66 23.89 -23.22
C THR A 204 -25.30 23.29 -24.48
N SER A 205 -26.62 23.16 -24.52
CA SER A 205 -27.34 22.66 -25.70
C SER A 205 -28.59 23.49 -25.95
N ASN A 206 -28.44 24.82 -26.10
CA ASN A 206 -29.41 25.71 -26.76
C ASN A 206 -28.72 27.04 -27.18
N VAL A 207 -27.65 26.96 -27.97
CA VAL A 207 -27.23 28.07 -28.84
C VAL A 207 -26.90 27.48 -30.21
N LEU A 208 -27.90 27.46 -31.09
CA LEU A 208 -27.68 27.37 -32.54
C LEU A 208 -28.21 28.65 -33.19
N ALA A 209 -27.50 29.02 -34.25
CA ALA A 209 -27.77 30.05 -35.25
C ALA A 209 -27.26 31.47 -34.96
N GLN A 210 -26.05 31.78 -35.45
CA GLN A 210 -25.84 32.79 -36.50
C GLN A 210 -24.37 32.89 -36.91
N GLY A 211 -24.07 32.58 -38.17
CA GLY A 211 -23.10 33.37 -38.94
C GLY A 211 -23.87 34.31 -39.89
N PRO A 212 -23.22 35.19 -40.67
CA PRO A 212 -21.82 35.62 -40.69
C PRO A 212 -21.67 37.17 -40.57
N ALA A 213 -20.51 37.68 -40.15
CA ALA A 213 -20.07 39.05 -40.46
C ALA A 213 -18.55 39.15 -40.28
N GLY A 214 -17.87 39.52 -41.36
CA GLY A 214 -16.42 39.46 -41.48
C GLY A 214 -15.68 40.64 -40.85
N TYR A 215 -14.38 40.45 -40.75
CA TYR A 215 -13.38 41.50 -40.91
C TYR A 215 -12.25 40.95 -41.78
N ASN A 216 -11.89 41.76 -42.77
CA ASN A 216 -10.89 41.51 -43.79
C ASN A 216 -9.51 42.04 -43.35
N GLY A 217 -8.46 41.50 -43.98
CA GLY A 217 -7.09 42.03 -44.02
C GLY A 217 -6.17 41.38 -42.98
N LEU A 218 -4.98 40.86 -43.28
CA LEU A 218 -4.00 41.17 -44.33
C LEU A 218 -3.35 39.84 -44.82
N GLU A 219 -3.32 39.58 -46.13
CA GLU A 219 -2.11 39.56 -47.01
C GLU A 219 -1.17 38.35 -46.80
N GLU A 220 -1.31 37.29 -47.62
CA GLU A 220 -0.35 36.83 -48.67
C GLU A 220 0.83 35.99 -48.14
N THR A 221 1.42 34.98 -48.78
CA THR A 221 1.23 34.20 -50.01
C THR A 221 2.25 33.03 -49.88
N TRP A 222 1.82 31.80 -50.17
CA TRP A 222 2.55 30.60 -50.67
C TRP A 222 3.96 30.24 -50.10
N SER A 223 4.10 29.09 -49.42
CA SER A 223 4.50 27.76 -49.97
C SER A 223 5.95 27.38 -49.64
N GLN A 224 6.16 26.29 -48.89
CA GLN A 224 6.94 25.15 -49.38
C GLN A 224 6.76 23.88 -48.50
N LYS A 225 6.18 22.83 -49.12
CA LYS A 225 6.35 21.36 -48.95
C LYS A 225 6.78 20.79 -47.58
N GLN A 226 6.01 19.82 -47.05
CA GLN A 226 6.32 18.38 -47.17
C GLN A 226 5.12 17.48 -46.74
N PRO A 227 4.84 16.36 -47.43
CA PRO A 227 3.65 15.53 -47.21
C PRO A 227 3.78 14.51 -46.07
N ALA A 228 2.64 14.17 -45.49
CA ALA A 228 2.44 13.09 -44.53
C ALA A 228 2.49 11.72 -45.23
N GLU A 229 3.26 10.78 -44.67
CA GLU A 229 3.15 9.35 -45.01
C GLU A 229 2.15 8.65 -44.10
N VAL A 230 1.25 7.91 -44.74
CA VAL A 230 0.21 7.05 -44.18
C VAL A 230 0.72 5.61 -44.29
N HIS A 231 0.95 4.93 -43.17
CA HIS A 231 1.20 3.49 -43.16
C HIS A 231 -0.12 2.73 -42.93
N PRO A 232 -0.53 1.82 -43.84
CA PRO A 232 -1.68 0.96 -43.60
C PRO A 232 -1.33 -0.25 -42.70
N VAL A 233 -2.31 -0.59 -41.85
CA VAL A 233 -2.39 -1.77 -40.98
C VAL A 233 -2.61 -3.02 -41.85
N TYR A 234 -1.87 -4.11 -41.58
CA TYR A 234 -2.10 -5.41 -42.22
C TYR A 234 -2.98 -6.30 -41.33
N GLU A 235 -4.06 -6.82 -41.91
CA GLU A 235 -4.94 -7.84 -41.33
C GLU A 235 -4.25 -9.22 -41.43
N LEU A 236 -4.23 -9.99 -40.33
CA LEU A 236 -3.71 -11.36 -40.31
C LEU A 236 -4.79 -12.33 -40.79
N ASP A 237 -4.59 -12.87 -41.99
CA ASP A 237 -5.41 -13.95 -42.54
C ASP A 237 -5.22 -15.26 -41.77
N ARG A 238 -6.36 -15.85 -41.37
CA ARG A 238 -6.47 -17.09 -40.61
C ARG A 238 -6.70 -18.23 -41.59
N SER A 239 -5.64 -18.86 -42.08
CA SER A 239 -5.69 -20.20 -42.69
C SER A 239 -4.29 -20.78 -42.97
N ALA A 240 -3.81 -21.64 -42.07
CA ALA A 240 -2.91 -22.73 -42.45
C ALA A 240 -3.00 -23.85 -41.40
N GLN A 241 -3.61 -24.96 -41.81
CA GLN A 241 -3.68 -26.21 -41.06
C GLN A 241 -2.28 -26.80 -40.86
N HIS A 242 -2.06 -27.34 -39.65
CA HIS A 242 -0.92 -28.15 -39.30
C HIS A 242 -0.92 -29.45 -40.11
N ALA A 243 0.23 -29.81 -40.69
CA ALA A 243 0.47 -31.13 -41.25
C ALA A 243 1.51 -31.86 -40.39
N GLU A 244 1.11 -33.06 -39.96
CA GLU A 244 1.75 -34.03 -39.07
C GLU A 244 3.19 -34.39 -39.47
N LEU A 245 4.06 -34.68 -38.48
CA LEU A 245 5.36 -35.32 -38.69
C LEU A 245 5.30 -36.77 -38.21
N ASP A 246 5.24 -37.72 -39.15
CA ASP A 246 5.41 -39.14 -38.88
C ASP A 246 6.87 -39.49 -38.56
N GLY A 247 7.06 -40.26 -37.49
CA GLY A 247 8.35 -40.72 -37.00
C GLY A 247 8.94 -41.87 -37.82
N LEU A 248 10.28 -41.94 -37.85
CA LEU A 248 11.02 -43.13 -38.29
C LEU A 248 11.99 -43.61 -37.19
N PRO A 249 12.07 -44.93 -36.94
CA PRO A 249 12.84 -45.52 -35.85
C PRO A 249 14.33 -45.65 -36.21
N ARG A 250 15.21 -45.52 -35.19
CA ARG A 250 16.63 -45.89 -35.30
C ARG A 250 16.88 -47.25 -34.66
N SER A 251 17.60 -48.07 -35.42
CA SER A 251 18.16 -49.39 -35.10
C SER A 251 19.25 -49.36 -34.06
#